data_AF-A0A8J6F3M6-F1
#
_entry.id   AF-A0A8J6F3M6-F1
#
_cell.length_a   1.000
_cell.length_b   1.000
_cell.length_c   1.000
_cell.angle_alpha   90.00
_cell.angle_beta   90.00
_cell.angle_gamma   90.00
#
_symmetry.space_group_name_H-M   'P 1'
#
loop_
_entity.id
_entity.type
_entity.pdbx_description
1 polymer ?
#
loop_
_entity_poly.entity_id
_entity_poly.type
_entity_poly.pdbx_seq_one_letter_code
_entity_poly.pdbx_strand_id
1 'polypeptide(L)'
;MYDIMKSKFGALETGVYTLLIKGLSGTDRWRDAITSLETLKKFQNPSAANYGECIKGAIKHGDEQLAWTLYDEMLQRDLTPHEDTIRSLFTAHHDLQDEAFRKRLINVLTYLRENQIYPRQPLMQSIKSWFERIPNETWKGQLTKVTDNGHCLACKEQLESIHLTPKEYNTLKKDVIDSILKGEDVFRKTTPEELQSFLQYVDSQPPYDIVVDGLNIAYLSKTYPLSATLLSVVSYLAARGKRILVLGRKHMLFNSSKWAKQDIRRLQECVDCFFLDNISLDDPFLLYACLSSGNHCCFITRDLLRDHKACLPNAETQRLFFKWQRGHQLVLPFYSPRNVHLQPILSYDTIVQNTEASWHIPYDEMGVKRTTYEVPNTWLCLKKMS
;
A
#
# COMPACT_ATOMS: atom_id res chain seq x y z
N MET A 1 -11.48 38.31 -14.60
CA MET A 1 -10.79 37.37 -15.52
C MET A 1 -11.63 36.13 -15.79
N TYR A 2 -12.10 35.38 -14.77
CA TYR A 2 -13.02 34.24 -14.94
C TYR A 2 -14.25 34.55 -15.81
N ASP A 3 -14.98 35.63 -15.51
CA ASP A 3 -16.18 35.99 -16.29
C ASP A 3 -15.84 36.40 -17.74
N ILE A 4 -14.63 36.91 -17.97
CA ILE A 4 -14.12 37.24 -19.31
C ILE A 4 -13.81 35.95 -20.08
N MET A 5 -13.20 34.96 -19.43
CA MET A 5 -12.89 33.67 -20.06
C MET A 5 -14.18 32.90 -20.40
N LYS A 6 -15.16 32.91 -19.50
CA LYS A 6 -16.46 32.24 -19.73
C LYS A 6 -17.31 32.91 -20.80
N SER A 7 -17.21 34.24 -20.94
CA SER A 7 -17.95 35.00 -21.96
C SER A 7 -17.26 35.00 -23.33
N LYS A 8 -15.92 34.89 -23.39
CA LYS A 8 -15.17 34.91 -24.65
C LYS A 8 -14.95 33.53 -25.29
N PHE A 9 -15.02 32.44 -24.52
CA PHE A 9 -14.73 31.10 -25.03
C PHE A 9 -15.89 30.14 -24.74
N GLY A 10 -16.46 29.54 -25.79
CA GLY A 10 -17.59 28.61 -25.68
C GLY A 10 -17.23 27.24 -25.09
N ALA A 11 -15.95 26.87 -25.13
CA ALA A 11 -15.37 25.73 -24.43
C ALA A 11 -13.97 26.09 -23.96
N LEU A 12 -13.65 25.80 -22.70
CA LEU A 12 -12.32 26.00 -22.12
C LEU A 12 -11.56 24.67 -22.13
N GLU A 13 -10.24 24.73 -22.33
CA GLU A 13 -9.38 23.56 -22.17
C GLU A 13 -9.47 22.99 -20.74
N THR A 14 -9.29 21.70 -20.61
CA THR A 14 -9.42 20.95 -19.35
C THR A 14 -8.47 21.45 -18.25
N GLY A 15 -7.27 21.89 -18.63
CA GLY A 15 -6.32 22.52 -17.71
C GLY A 15 -6.81 23.83 -17.09
N VAL A 16 -7.63 24.60 -17.82
CA VAL A 16 -8.19 25.87 -17.35
C VAL A 16 -9.16 25.63 -16.20
N TYR A 17 -10.04 24.64 -16.30
CA TYR A 17 -10.96 24.29 -15.21
C TYR A 17 -10.22 23.91 -13.92
N THR A 18 -9.09 23.20 -14.03
CA THR A 18 -8.27 22.86 -12.85
C THR A 18 -7.72 24.10 -12.16
N LEU A 19 -7.24 25.08 -12.92
CA LEU A 19 -6.75 26.36 -12.39
C LEU A 19 -7.89 27.19 -11.80
N LEU A 20 -9.05 27.20 -12.44
CA LEU A 20 -10.24 27.91 -11.96
C LEU A 20 -10.74 27.32 -10.64
N ILE A 21 -10.83 25.99 -10.55
CA ILE A 21 -11.21 25.30 -9.31
C ILE A 21 -10.26 25.70 -8.18
N LYS A 22 -8.94 25.63 -8.43
CA LYS A 22 -7.93 25.99 -7.43
C LYS A 22 -7.98 27.46 -7.02
N GLY A 23 -8.22 28.36 -7.98
CA GLY A 23 -8.24 29.81 -7.72
C GLY A 23 -9.53 30.29 -7.04
N LEU A 24 -10.66 29.66 -7.34
CA LEU A 24 -11.97 30.08 -6.85
C LEU A 24 -12.36 29.44 -5.52
N SER A 25 -11.90 28.20 -5.24
CA SER A 25 -12.28 27.43 -4.05
C SER A 25 -12.03 28.16 -2.72
N GLY A 26 -10.98 28.98 -2.66
CA GLY A 26 -10.61 29.75 -1.47
C GLY A 26 -11.32 31.09 -1.29
N THR A 27 -12.18 31.49 -2.23
CA THR A 27 -12.83 32.82 -2.31
C THR A 27 -14.33 32.74 -2.07
N ASP A 28 -15.01 33.89 -1.94
CA ASP A 28 -16.48 33.95 -1.84
C ASP A 28 -17.20 33.34 -3.06
N ARG A 29 -16.48 33.18 -4.18
CA ARG A 29 -16.95 32.53 -5.41
C ARG A 29 -16.70 31.02 -5.42
N TRP A 30 -16.50 30.37 -4.28
CA TRP A 30 -16.22 28.94 -4.20
C TRP A 30 -17.29 28.05 -4.89
N ARG A 31 -18.56 28.51 -4.96
CA ARG A 31 -19.62 27.81 -5.72
C ARG A 31 -19.38 27.78 -7.23
N ASP A 32 -18.67 28.77 -7.77
CA ASP A 32 -18.22 28.75 -9.17
C ASP A 32 -17.11 27.70 -9.38
N ALA A 33 -16.32 27.39 -8.35
CA ALA A 33 -15.39 26.26 -8.38
C ALA A 33 -16.16 24.92 -8.47
N ILE A 34 -17.25 24.77 -7.71
CA ILE A 34 -18.12 23.58 -7.79
C ILE A 34 -18.75 23.47 -9.18
N THR A 35 -19.28 24.57 -9.72
CA THR A 35 -19.84 24.60 -11.08
C THR A 35 -18.80 24.23 -12.13
N SER A 36 -17.55 24.66 -11.92
CA SER A 36 -16.42 24.32 -12.78
C SER A 36 -16.05 22.84 -12.68
N LEU A 37 -16.12 22.24 -11.49
CA LEU A 37 -15.95 20.80 -11.28
C LEU A 37 -17.05 20.00 -11.98
N GLU A 38 -18.32 20.38 -11.81
CA GLU A 38 -19.46 19.73 -12.49
C GLU A 38 -19.36 19.83 -14.02
N THR A 39 -18.88 20.96 -14.51
CA THR A 39 -18.62 21.14 -15.94
C THR A 39 -17.49 20.22 -16.40
N LEU A 40 -16.41 20.13 -15.61
CA LEU A 40 -15.27 19.27 -15.92
C LEU A 40 -15.68 17.79 -16.00
N LYS A 41 -16.53 17.33 -15.08
CA LYS A 41 -17.08 15.95 -15.05
C LYS A 41 -17.78 15.54 -16.35
N LYS A 42 -18.35 16.49 -17.10
CA LYS A 42 -19.03 16.22 -18.37
C LYS A 42 -18.06 15.92 -19.52
N PHE A 43 -16.81 16.33 -19.41
CA PHE A 43 -15.81 16.20 -20.47
C PHE A 43 -14.70 15.20 -20.11
N GLN A 44 -14.36 15.06 -18.82
CA GLN A 44 -13.30 14.17 -18.35
C GLN A 44 -13.47 13.84 -16.86
N ASN A 45 -12.75 12.81 -16.40
CA ASN A 45 -12.67 12.48 -14.98
C ASN A 45 -11.83 13.54 -14.23
N PRO A 46 -12.41 14.27 -13.25
CA PRO A 46 -11.63 15.18 -12.43
C PRO A 46 -10.61 14.43 -11.58
N SER A 47 -9.48 15.07 -11.31
CA SER A 47 -8.43 14.51 -10.44
C SER A 47 -8.80 14.62 -8.96
N ALA A 48 -8.13 13.84 -8.10
CA ALA A 48 -8.22 13.97 -6.65
C ALA A 48 -7.90 15.39 -6.16
N ALA A 49 -7.02 16.12 -6.86
CA ALA A 49 -6.74 17.52 -6.56
C ALA A 49 -7.94 18.42 -6.82
N ASN A 50 -8.69 18.21 -7.91
CA ASN A 50 -9.88 19.01 -8.22
C ASN A 50 -10.96 18.85 -7.15
N TYR A 51 -11.27 17.59 -6.76
CA TYR A 51 -12.16 17.32 -5.64
C TYR A 51 -11.65 17.93 -4.35
N GLY A 52 -10.35 17.76 -4.05
CA GLY A 52 -9.73 18.27 -2.84
C GLY A 52 -9.85 19.79 -2.67
N GLU A 53 -9.66 20.57 -3.73
CA GLU A 53 -9.87 22.01 -3.69
C GLU A 53 -11.33 22.39 -3.41
N CYS A 54 -12.29 21.72 -4.06
CA CYS A 54 -13.72 21.95 -3.84
C CYS A 54 -14.17 21.57 -2.42
N ILE A 55 -13.69 20.44 -1.89
CA ILE A 55 -13.97 19.97 -0.52
C ILE A 55 -13.43 21.00 0.50
N LYS A 56 -12.18 21.44 0.35
CA LYS A 56 -11.59 22.50 1.20
C LYS A 56 -12.40 23.80 1.14
N GLY A 57 -12.86 24.18 -0.05
CA GLY A 57 -13.69 25.36 -0.25
C GLY A 57 -15.04 25.25 0.46
N ALA A 58 -15.74 24.13 0.31
CA ALA A 58 -17.03 23.86 0.97
C ALA A 58 -16.89 23.90 2.50
N ILE A 59 -15.88 23.21 3.04
CA ILE A 59 -15.55 23.20 4.47
C ILE A 59 -15.29 24.62 5.01
N LYS A 60 -14.48 25.42 4.30
CA LYS A 60 -14.13 26.78 4.73
C LYS A 60 -15.36 27.69 4.86
N HIS A 61 -16.40 27.41 4.07
CA HIS A 61 -17.65 28.18 4.07
C HIS A 61 -18.80 27.49 4.85
N GLY A 62 -18.51 26.41 5.59
CA GLY A 62 -19.49 25.73 6.45
C GLY A 62 -20.48 24.81 5.72
N ASP A 63 -20.26 24.49 4.44
CA ASP A 63 -21.11 23.56 3.68
C ASP A 63 -20.58 22.12 3.80
N GLU A 64 -20.80 21.53 4.97
CA GLU A 64 -20.29 20.21 5.32
C GLU A 64 -20.93 19.08 4.51
N GLN A 65 -22.24 19.19 4.24
CA GLN A 65 -22.98 18.20 3.47
C GLN A 65 -22.40 18.06 2.06
N LEU A 66 -22.10 19.19 1.41
CA LEU A 66 -21.47 19.17 0.09
C LEU A 66 -20.04 18.64 0.16
N ALA A 67 -19.26 19.01 1.18
CA ALA A 67 -17.90 18.49 1.37
C ALA A 67 -17.89 16.96 1.46
N TRP A 68 -18.79 16.38 2.25
CA TRP A 68 -18.91 14.93 2.41
C TRP A 68 -19.46 14.23 1.15
N THR A 69 -20.37 14.88 0.42
CA THR A 69 -20.88 14.36 -0.85
C THR A 69 -19.75 14.26 -1.88
N LEU A 70 -18.93 15.32 -2.00
CA LEU A 70 -17.78 15.34 -2.90
C LEU A 70 -16.69 14.35 -2.46
N TYR A 71 -16.51 14.14 -1.16
CA TYR A 71 -15.57 13.15 -0.63
C TYR A 71 -15.98 11.72 -1.00
N ASP A 72 -17.25 11.36 -0.79
CA ASP A 72 -17.75 10.03 -1.16
C ASP A 72 -17.71 9.81 -2.67
N GLU A 73 -18.08 10.83 -3.43
CA GLU A 73 -18.04 10.82 -4.88
C GLU A 73 -16.61 10.60 -5.43
N MET A 74 -15.61 11.20 -4.77
CA MET A 74 -14.20 11.00 -5.10
C MET A 74 -13.76 9.56 -4.83
N LEU A 75 -14.14 8.99 -3.68
CA LEU A 75 -13.81 7.60 -3.34
C LEU A 75 -14.49 6.59 -4.27
N GLN A 76 -15.75 6.83 -4.67
CA GLN A 76 -16.47 5.99 -5.63
C GLN A 76 -15.83 5.95 -7.02
N ARG A 77 -14.94 6.89 -7.33
CA ARG A 77 -14.15 6.93 -8.57
C ARG A 77 -12.73 6.38 -8.41
N ASP A 78 -12.48 5.65 -7.32
CA ASP A 78 -11.16 5.08 -6.98
C ASP A 78 -10.04 6.13 -6.87
N LEU A 79 -10.41 7.38 -6.58
CA LEU A 79 -9.45 8.47 -6.38
C LEU A 79 -8.99 8.48 -4.93
N THR A 80 -7.67 8.49 -4.73
CA THR A 80 -7.08 8.60 -3.38
C THR A 80 -7.12 10.07 -2.92
N PRO A 81 -7.78 10.39 -1.80
CA PRO A 81 -7.79 11.73 -1.24
C PRO A 81 -6.37 12.22 -0.95
N HIS A 82 -6.05 13.45 -1.35
CA HIS A 82 -4.83 14.09 -0.89
C HIS A 82 -4.89 14.34 0.62
N GLU A 83 -3.74 14.26 1.26
CA GLU A 83 -3.64 14.43 2.72
C GLU A 83 -4.16 15.79 3.20
N ASP A 84 -3.92 16.86 2.45
CA ASP A 84 -4.44 18.19 2.78
C ASP A 84 -5.98 18.23 2.76
N THR A 85 -6.62 17.45 1.88
CA THR A 85 -8.08 17.29 1.83
C THR A 85 -8.55 16.59 3.10
N ILE A 86 -7.91 15.48 3.47
CA ILE A 86 -8.25 14.75 4.71
C ILE A 86 -8.06 15.66 5.92
N ARG A 87 -6.95 16.40 5.98
CA ARG A 87 -6.66 17.32 7.09
C ARG A 87 -7.76 18.37 7.23
N SER A 88 -8.27 18.91 6.12
CA SER A 88 -9.34 19.90 6.15
C SER A 88 -10.61 19.40 6.84
N LEU A 89 -10.95 18.11 6.70
CA LEU A 89 -12.09 17.47 7.37
C LEU A 89 -11.89 17.40 8.90
N PHE A 90 -10.66 17.15 9.38
CA PHE A 90 -10.38 17.10 10.82
C PHE A 90 -10.22 18.47 11.48
N THR A 91 -9.82 19.49 10.71
CA THR A 91 -9.61 20.86 11.23
C THR A 91 -10.87 21.72 11.22
N ALA A 92 -11.93 21.26 10.58
CA ALA A 92 -13.12 22.06 10.41
C ALA A 92 -13.94 22.21 11.69
N HIS A 93 -14.69 23.32 11.76
CA HIS A 93 -15.40 23.74 12.96
C HIS A 93 -16.76 23.04 13.00
N HIS A 94 -16.74 21.79 13.43
CA HIS A 94 -17.90 20.93 13.49
C HIS A 94 -18.56 20.95 14.87
N ASP A 95 -19.87 20.70 14.92
CA ASP A 95 -20.51 20.33 16.17
C ASP A 95 -20.02 18.93 16.58
N LEU A 96 -19.18 18.89 17.62
CA LEU A 96 -18.60 17.63 18.12
C LEU A 96 -19.61 16.78 18.91
N GLN A 97 -20.83 17.27 19.15
CA GLN A 97 -21.95 16.47 19.66
C GLN A 97 -22.65 15.68 18.55
N ASP A 98 -22.44 16.02 17.26
CA ASP A 98 -23.03 15.29 16.14
C ASP A 98 -22.34 13.92 15.94
N GLU A 99 -23.01 12.87 16.42
CA GLU A 99 -22.60 11.48 16.27
C GLU A 99 -22.39 11.06 14.80
N ALA A 100 -23.24 11.54 13.89
CA ALA A 100 -23.13 11.19 12.48
C ALA A 100 -21.86 11.78 11.89
N PHE A 101 -21.55 13.03 12.22
CA PHE A 101 -20.30 13.67 11.83
C PHE A 101 -19.07 12.94 12.40
N ARG A 102 -19.08 12.62 13.70
CA ARG A 102 -17.98 11.87 14.34
C ARG A 102 -17.75 10.53 13.64
N LYS A 103 -18.82 9.81 13.31
CA LYS A 103 -18.74 8.55 12.56
C LYS A 103 -18.11 8.72 11.18
N ARG A 104 -18.37 9.83 10.47
CA ARG A 104 -17.72 10.11 9.18
C ARG A 104 -16.21 10.24 9.31
N LEU A 105 -15.71 10.94 10.32
CA LEU A 105 -14.26 11.06 10.57
C LEU A 105 -13.63 9.73 11.00
N ILE A 106 -14.32 8.92 11.81
CA ILE A 106 -13.87 7.55 12.12
C ILE A 106 -13.78 6.71 10.84
N ASN A 107 -14.74 6.81 9.91
CA ASN A 107 -14.67 6.12 8.62
C ASN A 107 -13.47 6.56 7.78
N VAL A 108 -13.01 7.82 7.92
CA VAL A 108 -11.76 8.27 7.29
C VAL A 108 -10.55 7.54 7.88
N LEU A 109 -10.50 7.31 9.20
CA LEU A 109 -9.43 6.51 9.82
C LEU A 109 -9.49 5.04 9.36
N THR A 110 -10.69 4.48 9.20
CA THR A 110 -10.89 3.16 8.58
C THR A 110 -10.37 3.14 7.15
N TYR A 111 -10.65 4.19 6.35
CA TYR A 111 -10.10 4.32 5.01
C TYR A 111 -8.56 4.34 5.01
N LEU A 112 -7.92 5.06 5.95
CA LEU A 112 -6.46 5.06 6.12
C LEU A 112 -5.93 3.65 6.45
N ARG A 113 -6.63 2.92 7.34
CA ARG A 113 -6.31 1.52 7.68
C ARG A 113 -6.35 0.60 6.46
N GLU A 114 -7.49 0.57 5.77
CA GLU A 114 -7.76 -0.39 4.68
C GLU A 114 -6.91 -0.12 3.42
N ASN A 115 -6.39 1.10 3.27
CA ASN A 115 -5.52 1.49 2.17
C ASN A 115 -4.04 1.67 2.58
N GLN A 116 -3.70 1.33 3.82
CA GLN A 116 -2.33 1.45 4.35
C GLN A 116 -1.74 2.86 4.15
N ILE A 117 -2.55 3.89 4.38
CA ILE A 117 -2.15 5.28 4.26
C ILE A 117 -1.69 5.79 5.61
N TYR A 118 -0.44 6.23 5.67
CA TYR A 118 0.14 6.82 6.86
C TYR A 118 0.03 8.35 6.77
N PRO A 119 -0.65 9.02 7.71
CA PRO A 119 -0.66 10.48 7.75
C PRO A 119 0.78 11.00 7.94
N ARG A 120 1.13 12.13 7.32
CA ARG A 120 2.30 12.89 7.77
C ARG A 120 1.95 13.63 9.05
N GLN A 121 2.97 14.09 9.74
CA GLN A 121 2.86 14.78 11.02
C GLN A 121 1.76 15.87 11.08
N PRO A 122 1.52 16.72 10.05
CA PRO A 122 0.46 17.74 10.13
C PRO A 122 -0.96 17.16 10.17
N LEU A 123 -1.25 16.12 9.39
CA LEU A 123 -2.54 15.44 9.45
C LEU A 123 -2.67 14.69 10.78
N MET A 124 -1.63 13.98 11.21
CA MET A 124 -1.62 13.29 12.50
C MET A 124 -1.93 14.25 13.66
N GLN A 125 -1.33 15.44 13.69
CA GLN A 125 -1.61 16.46 14.70
C GLN A 125 -3.08 16.94 14.67
N SER A 126 -3.66 17.03 13.47
CA SER A 126 -5.07 17.41 13.31
C SER A 126 -6.01 16.30 13.82
N ILE A 127 -5.68 15.04 13.54
CA ILE A 127 -6.40 13.87 14.09
C ILE A 127 -6.30 13.87 15.63
N LYS A 128 -5.08 14.04 16.18
CA LYS A 128 -4.86 14.14 17.63
C LYS A 128 -5.74 15.23 18.26
N SER A 129 -5.70 16.44 17.69
CA SER A 129 -6.46 17.59 18.19
C SER A 129 -7.96 17.41 18.05
N TRP A 130 -8.44 16.64 17.06
CA TRP A 130 -9.84 16.30 16.94
C TRP A 130 -10.30 15.37 18.07
N PHE A 131 -9.59 14.26 18.31
CA PHE A 131 -9.92 13.33 19.40
C PHE A 131 -9.94 14.02 20.77
N GLU A 132 -8.94 14.86 21.07
CA GLU A 132 -8.83 15.56 22.36
C GLU A 132 -9.91 16.63 22.58
N ARG A 133 -10.65 17.02 21.52
CA ARG A 133 -11.76 17.98 21.62
C ARG A 133 -13.14 17.32 21.74
N ILE A 134 -13.25 16.00 21.58
CA ILE A 134 -14.55 15.30 21.61
C ILE A 134 -15.22 15.54 22.98
N PRO A 135 -16.42 16.14 23.04
CA PRO A 135 -17.09 16.43 24.29
C PRO A 135 -17.49 15.13 24.98
N ASN A 136 -17.45 15.12 26.32
CA ASN A 136 -17.78 13.97 27.16
C ASN A 136 -16.88 12.74 26.93
N GLU A 137 -15.80 12.87 26.16
CA GLU A 137 -14.80 11.83 25.97
C GLU A 137 -13.41 12.37 26.33
N THR A 138 -12.81 11.80 27.37
CA THR A 138 -11.49 12.19 27.88
C THR A 138 -10.39 11.48 27.09
N TRP A 139 -10.21 11.82 25.82
CA TRP A 139 -9.09 11.32 25.02
C TRP A 139 -7.78 12.05 25.33
N LYS A 140 -6.69 11.29 25.43
CA LYS A 140 -5.34 11.81 25.56
C LYS A 140 -4.46 11.29 24.43
N GLY A 141 -3.89 12.18 23.64
CA GLY A 141 -2.95 11.85 22.58
C GLY A 141 -1.49 11.97 23.02
N GLN A 142 -0.69 10.95 22.76
CA GLN A 142 0.76 10.93 23.02
C GLN A 142 1.51 10.41 21.79
N LEU A 143 2.56 11.13 21.41
CA LEU A 143 3.51 10.64 20.41
C LEU A 143 4.38 9.57 21.07
N THR A 144 4.55 8.45 20.41
CA THR A 144 5.18 7.26 20.98
C THR A 144 5.96 6.47 19.92
N LYS A 145 6.74 5.52 20.40
CA LYS A 145 7.25 4.40 19.60
C LYS A 145 6.67 3.09 20.12
N VAL A 146 6.95 2.01 19.40
CA VAL A 146 6.53 0.66 19.74
C VAL A 146 7.79 -0.18 19.97
N THR A 147 7.77 -1.02 20.99
CA THR A 147 8.86 -1.96 21.29
C THR A 147 8.94 -3.07 20.24
N ASP A 148 10.07 -3.79 20.17
CA ASP A 148 10.24 -4.91 19.22
C ASP A 148 9.21 -6.03 19.42
N ASN A 149 8.66 -6.16 20.64
CA ASN A 149 7.59 -7.09 21.00
C ASN A 149 6.18 -6.52 20.74
N GLY A 150 6.05 -5.38 20.06
CA GLY A 150 4.76 -4.81 19.68
C GLY A 150 3.98 -4.10 20.77
N HIS A 151 4.61 -3.73 21.89
CA HIS A 151 3.94 -2.93 22.93
C HIS A 151 4.17 -1.44 22.72
N CYS A 152 3.09 -0.66 22.77
CA CYS A 152 3.11 0.80 22.75
C CYS A 152 3.86 1.36 23.96
N LEU A 153 4.85 2.24 23.77
CA LEU A 153 5.60 2.82 24.90
C LEU A 153 4.75 3.76 25.77
N ALA A 154 3.69 4.37 25.22
CA ALA A 154 2.79 5.28 25.92
C ALA A 154 1.76 4.54 26.79
N CYS A 155 0.87 3.75 26.19
CA CYS A 155 -0.23 3.08 26.91
C CYS A 155 0.07 1.64 27.35
N LYS A 156 1.19 1.06 26.92
CA LYS A 156 1.61 -0.33 27.17
C LYS A 156 0.73 -1.41 26.53
N GLU A 157 -0.26 -1.04 25.73
CA GLU A 157 -1.07 -2.02 24.99
C GLU A 157 -0.26 -2.71 23.89
N GLN A 158 -0.62 -3.96 23.65
CA GLN A 158 -0.12 -4.77 22.55
C GLN A 158 -0.80 -4.34 21.25
N LEU A 159 0.00 -4.00 20.24
CA LEU A 159 -0.48 -3.77 18.89
C LEU A 159 -0.90 -5.08 18.24
N GLU A 160 -1.78 -4.99 17.24
CA GLU A 160 -2.22 -6.09 16.40
C GLU A 160 -1.00 -6.86 15.86
N SER A 161 -1.03 -8.19 15.99
CA SER A 161 0.04 -9.04 15.45
C SER A 161 0.04 -9.01 13.93
N ILE A 162 1.23 -8.95 13.31
CA ILE A 162 1.36 -9.10 11.86
C ILE A 162 1.07 -10.54 11.42
N HIS A 163 1.24 -11.50 12.32
CA HIS A 163 1.12 -12.92 11.99
C HIS A 163 -0.34 -13.29 11.78
N LEU A 164 -0.58 -14.07 10.73
CA LEU A 164 -1.88 -14.68 10.47
C LEU A 164 -2.03 -15.91 11.35
N THR A 165 -3.21 -16.08 11.95
CA THR A 165 -3.59 -17.34 12.58
C THR A 165 -3.64 -18.46 11.53
N PRO A 166 -3.51 -19.75 11.92
CA PRO A 166 -3.62 -20.86 10.97
C PRO A 166 -4.93 -20.86 10.18
N LYS A 167 -6.04 -20.44 10.81
CA LYS A 167 -7.35 -20.31 10.15
C LYS A 167 -7.32 -19.20 9.09
N GLU A 168 -6.88 -18.00 9.45
CA GLU A 168 -6.76 -16.88 8.51
C GLU A 168 -5.84 -17.23 7.34
N TYR A 169 -4.70 -17.86 7.60
CA TYR A 169 -3.76 -18.26 6.56
C TYR A 169 -4.37 -19.29 5.60
N ASN A 170 -5.09 -20.29 6.11
CA ASN A 170 -5.72 -21.30 5.26
C ASN A 170 -6.85 -20.70 4.40
N THR A 171 -7.64 -19.76 4.95
CA THR A 171 -8.63 -19.00 4.16
C THR A 171 -7.95 -18.22 3.05
N LEU A 172 -6.92 -17.42 3.38
CA LEU A 172 -6.17 -16.64 2.41
C LEU A 172 -5.56 -17.53 1.32
N LYS A 173 -4.86 -18.59 1.71
CA LYS A 173 -4.19 -19.53 0.81
C LYS A 173 -5.20 -20.10 -0.18
N LYS A 174 -6.35 -20.57 0.30
CA LYS A 174 -7.39 -21.14 -0.55
C LYS A 174 -7.89 -20.11 -1.56
N ASP A 175 -8.28 -18.92 -1.10
CA ASP A 175 -8.91 -17.93 -1.97
C ASP A 175 -7.93 -17.37 -3.03
N VAL A 176 -6.66 -17.15 -2.66
CA VAL A 176 -5.64 -16.66 -3.58
C VAL A 176 -5.29 -17.73 -4.61
N ILE A 177 -5.08 -18.98 -4.18
CA ILE A 177 -4.79 -20.09 -5.11
C ILE A 177 -5.97 -20.31 -6.05
N ASP A 178 -7.21 -20.35 -5.54
CA ASP A 178 -8.40 -20.49 -6.37
C ASP A 178 -8.52 -19.34 -7.39
N SER A 179 -8.21 -18.10 -6.99
CA SER A 179 -8.22 -16.93 -7.89
C SER A 179 -7.16 -17.06 -8.98
N ILE A 180 -5.94 -17.51 -8.65
CA ILE A 180 -4.87 -17.76 -9.62
C ILE A 180 -5.27 -18.86 -10.62
N LEU A 181 -5.87 -19.95 -10.14
CA LEU A 181 -6.25 -21.09 -10.98
C LEU A 181 -7.48 -20.83 -11.87
N LYS A 182 -8.38 -19.94 -11.44
CA LYS A 182 -9.62 -19.59 -12.17
C LYS A 182 -9.49 -18.30 -12.98
N GLY A 183 -8.42 -17.53 -12.78
CA GLY A 183 -8.25 -16.20 -13.37
C GLY A 183 -8.08 -16.25 -14.89
N GLU A 184 -9.01 -15.63 -15.62
CA GLU A 184 -8.95 -15.53 -17.09
C GLU A 184 -7.65 -14.88 -17.59
N ASP A 185 -7.06 -13.96 -16.83
CA ASP A 185 -5.84 -13.25 -17.22
C ASP A 185 -4.55 -14.07 -17.04
N VAL A 186 -4.52 -15.06 -16.14
CA VAL A 186 -3.38 -15.98 -16.02
C VAL A 186 -3.26 -16.79 -17.29
N PHE A 187 -4.38 -17.28 -17.83
CA PHE A 187 -4.44 -18.03 -19.10
C PHE A 187 -4.20 -17.17 -20.36
N ARG A 188 -4.32 -15.84 -20.26
CA ARG A 188 -4.06 -14.94 -21.40
C ARG A 188 -2.57 -14.68 -21.66
N LYS A 189 -1.74 -14.74 -20.62
CA LYS A 189 -0.30 -14.42 -20.71
C LYS A 189 0.62 -15.59 -20.35
N THR A 190 0.08 -16.63 -19.72
CA THR A 190 0.80 -17.82 -19.29
C THR A 190 0.13 -19.04 -19.92
N THR A 191 0.91 -20.00 -20.42
CA THR A 191 0.32 -21.23 -20.97
C THR A 191 -0.14 -22.16 -19.85
N PRO A 192 -1.28 -22.87 -20.01
CA PRO A 192 -1.72 -23.87 -19.04
C PRO A 192 -0.64 -24.92 -18.73
N GLU A 193 0.16 -25.30 -19.72
CA GLU A 193 1.25 -26.27 -19.58
C GLU A 193 2.39 -25.75 -18.70
N GLU A 194 2.76 -24.48 -18.84
CA GLU A 194 3.78 -23.87 -17.99
C GLU A 194 3.30 -23.77 -16.55
N LEU A 195 2.05 -23.32 -16.36
CA LEU A 195 1.44 -23.27 -15.03
C LEU A 195 1.45 -24.68 -14.41
N GLN A 196 0.92 -25.69 -15.09
CA GLN A 196 0.87 -27.05 -14.56
C GLN A 196 2.25 -27.62 -14.23
N SER A 197 3.24 -27.40 -15.10
CA SER A 197 4.64 -27.80 -14.87
C SER A 197 5.19 -27.16 -13.59
N PHE A 198 4.91 -25.88 -13.37
CA PHE A 198 5.33 -25.19 -12.15
C PHE A 198 4.61 -25.70 -10.90
N LEU A 199 3.29 -25.89 -10.94
CA LEU A 199 2.52 -26.41 -9.80
C LEU A 199 3.09 -27.77 -9.37
N GLN A 200 3.30 -28.67 -10.34
CA GLN A 200 3.91 -29.99 -10.10
C GLN A 200 5.32 -29.87 -9.52
N TYR A 201 6.13 -28.94 -10.04
CA TYR A 201 7.46 -28.69 -9.51
C TYR A 201 7.40 -28.29 -8.03
N VAL A 202 6.63 -27.25 -7.69
CA VAL A 202 6.52 -26.77 -6.30
C VAL A 202 5.95 -27.83 -5.37
N ASP A 203 4.90 -28.53 -5.78
CA ASP A 203 4.25 -29.57 -4.96
C ASP A 203 5.14 -30.79 -4.72
N SER A 204 6.11 -31.04 -5.61
CA SER A 204 7.10 -32.12 -5.46
C SER A 204 8.26 -31.78 -4.51
N GLN A 205 8.39 -30.50 -4.13
CA GLN A 205 9.49 -30.02 -3.30
C GLN A 205 9.02 -29.84 -1.84
N PRO A 206 9.91 -30.01 -0.85
CA PRO A 206 9.63 -29.54 0.50
C PRO A 206 9.33 -28.02 0.51
N PRO A 207 8.77 -27.48 1.60
CA PRO A 207 8.56 -26.03 1.74
C PRO A 207 9.84 -25.20 1.57
N TYR A 208 9.69 -24.03 0.95
CA TYR A 208 10.73 -23.00 0.89
C TYR A 208 10.62 -22.02 2.05
N ASP A 209 11.76 -21.51 2.52
CA ASP A 209 11.79 -20.39 3.46
C ASP A 209 11.59 -19.04 2.74
N ILE A 210 12.13 -18.91 1.52
CA ILE A 210 12.11 -17.66 0.77
C ILE A 210 11.89 -17.93 -0.72
N VAL A 211 10.91 -17.26 -1.34
CA VAL A 211 10.74 -17.21 -2.80
C VAL A 211 11.21 -15.86 -3.33
N VAL A 212 12.09 -15.86 -4.33
CA VAL A 212 12.73 -14.67 -4.86
C VAL A 212 12.28 -14.41 -6.28
N ASP A 213 11.75 -13.22 -6.56
CA ASP A 213 11.58 -12.73 -7.92
C ASP A 213 12.94 -12.28 -8.48
N GLY A 214 13.55 -13.14 -9.29
CA GLY A 214 14.90 -12.98 -9.78
C GLY A 214 15.09 -11.75 -10.66
N LEU A 215 14.08 -11.36 -11.45
CA LEU A 215 14.18 -10.16 -12.29
C LEU A 215 14.11 -8.90 -11.43
N ASN A 216 13.14 -8.81 -10.52
CA ASN A 216 13.00 -7.63 -9.66
C ASN A 216 14.26 -7.39 -8.82
N ILE A 217 14.93 -8.47 -8.39
CA ILE A 217 16.20 -8.39 -7.67
C ILE A 217 17.37 -8.03 -8.58
N ALA A 218 17.43 -8.59 -9.78
CA ALA A 218 18.52 -8.26 -10.71
C ALA A 218 18.53 -6.77 -11.09
N TYR A 219 17.36 -6.14 -11.17
CA TYR A 219 17.20 -4.70 -11.42
C TYR A 219 17.35 -3.81 -10.19
N LEU A 220 17.84 -4.32 -9.04
CA LEU A 220 18.15 -3.50 -7.86
C LEU A 220 19.23 -2.45 -8.17
N SER A 221 20.24 -2.84 -8.96
CA SER A 221 21.35 -1.97 -9.34
C SER A 221 21.33 -1.65 -10.84
N LYS A 222 21.64 -0.40 -11.17
CA LYS A 222 21.91 0.04 -12.55
C LYS A 222 23.40 0.03 -12.90
N THR A 223 24.29 -0.15 -11.92
CA THR A 223 25.74 -0.06 -12.09
C THR A 223 26.42 -1.40 -12.30
N TYR A 224 25.83 -2.49 -11.81
CA TYR A 224 26.38 -3.85 -11.91
C TYR A 224 25.61 -4.69 -12.94
N PRO A 225 26.23 -5.74 -13.51
CA PRO A 225 25.50 -6.72 -14.29
C PRO A 225 24.31 -7.30 -13.52
N LEU A 226 23.20 -7.56 -14.22
CA LEU A 226 21.96 -8.06 -13.63
C LEU A 226 22.17 -9.41 -12.92
N SER A 227 22.85 -10.33 -13.61
CA SER A 227 23.25 -11.65 -13.08
C SER A 227 24.08 -11.57 -11.79
N ALA A 228 25.09 -10.69 -11.75
CA ALA A 228 25.94 -10.50 -10.58
C ALA A 228 25.16 -9.93 -9.38
N THR A 229 24.23 -9.00 -9.63
CA THR A 229 23.35 -8.43 -8.60
C THR A 229 22.48 -9.51 -7.99
N LEU A 230 21.82 -10.32 -8.82
CA LEU A 230 20.98 -11.44 -8.38
C LEU A 230 21.78 -12.46 -7.57
N LEU A 231 22.93 -12.90 -8.08
CA LEU A 231 23.80 -13.87 -7.39
C LEU A 231 24.25 -13.34 -6.02
N SER A 232 24.66 -12.08 -5.94
CA SER A 232 25.10 -11.44 -4.69
C SER A 232 24.02 -11.45 -3.61
N VAL A 233 22.78 -11.09 -3.95
CA VAL A 233 21.66 -11.11 -3.00
C VAL A 233 21.30 -12.54 -2.60
N VAL A 234 21.18 -13.45 -3.56
CA VAL A 234 20.76 -14.84 -3.28
C VAL A 234 21.82 -15.60 -2.49
N SER A 235 23.11 -15.43 -2.79
CA SER A 235 24.20 -16.02 -1.99
C SER A 235 24.21 -15.50 -0.55
N TYR A 236 23.89 -14.22 -0.34
CA TYR A 236 23.74 -13.66 1.01
C TYR A 236 22.60 -14.34 1.79
N LEU A 237 21.48 -14.64 1.14
CA LEU A 237 20.33 -15.32 1.75
C LEU A 237 20.66 -16.80 2.01
N ALA A 238 21.25 -17.49 1.03
CA ALA A 238 21.61 -18.90 1.12
C ALA A 238 22.63 -19.18 2.24
N ALA A 239 23.57 -18.25 2.47
CA ALA A 239 24.56 -18.35 3.54
C ALA A 239 23.95 -18.39 4.96
N ARG A 240 22.65 -18.10 5.11
CA ARG A 240 21.91 -18.18 6.38
C ARG A 240 21.17 -19.51 6.57
N GLY A 241 21.44 -20.51 5.72
CA GLY A 241 20.84 -21.83 5.80
C GLY A 241 19.35 -21.85 5.42
N LYS A 242 18.89 -20.87 4.64
CA LYS A 242 17.51 -20.77 4.17
C LYS A 242 17.32 -21.57 2.88
N ARG A 243 16.20 -22.28 2.76
CA ARG A 243 15.81 -22.93 1.51
C ARG A 243 15.13 -21.93 0.58
N ILE A 244 15.72 -21.71 -0.59
CA ILE A 244 15.35 -20.60 -1.47
C ILE A 244 14.92 -21.15 -2.83
N LEU A 245 13.81 -20.60 -3.34
CA LEU A 245 13.40 -20.75 -4.74
C LEU A 245 13.56 -19.41 -5.46
N VAL A 246 14.35 -19.37 -6.53
CA VAL A 246 14.44 -18.20 -7.42
C VAL A 246 13.57 -18.43 -8.64
N LEU A 247 12.63 -17.52 -8.87
CA LEU A 247 11.86 -17.43 -10.10
C LEU A 247 12.59 -16.52 -11.08
N GLY A 248 12.92 -17.05 -12.25
CA GLY A 248 13.60 -16.31 -13.31
C GLY A 248 12.87 -16.41 -14.63
N ARG A 249 13.47 -15.87 -15.69
CA ARG A 249 12.99 -15.98 -17.06
C ARG A 249 13.98 -16.73 -17.93
N LYS A 250 13.50 -17.48 -18.93
CA LYS A 250 14.37 -18.26 -19.85
C LYS A 250 15.44 -17.41 -20.52
N HIS A 251 15.21 -16.12 -20.77
CA HIS A 251 16.26 -15.26 -21.34
C HIS A 251 17.51 -15.12 -20.44
N MET A 252 17.38 -15.32 -19.13
CA MET A 252 18.49 -15.26 -18.16
C MET A 252 19.48 -16.41 -18.38
N LEU A 253 19.06 -17.52 -18.98
CA LEU A 253 19.91 -18.69 -19.26
C LEU A 253 20.89 -18.45 -20.41
N PHE A 254 20.63 -17.45 -21.27
CA PHE A 254 21.46 -17.14 -22.43
C PHE A 254 22.51 -16.10 -22.08
N ASN A 255 23.75 -16.36 -22.50
CA ASN A 255 24.86 -15.48 -22.21
C ASN A 255 24.70 -14.13 -22.92
N SER A 256 24.77 -13.04 -22.16
CA SER A 256 24.69 -11.67 -22.65
C SER A 256 25.53 -10.73 -21.78
N SER A 257 25.66 -9.46 -22.17
CA SER A 257 26.34 -8.45 -21.35
C SER A 257 25.67 -8.21 -19.99
N LYS A 258 24.38 -8.54 -19.86
CA LYS A 258 23.60 -8.41 -18.61
C LYS A 258 23.56 -9.73 -17.81
N TRP A 259 23.53 -10.86 -18.52
CA TRP A 259 23.37 -12.20 -17.96
C TRP A 259 24.60 -13.06 -18.26
N ALA A 260 25.54 -13.10 -17.31
CA ALA A 260 26.71 -13.96 -17.41
C ALA A 260 26.32 -15.41 -17.10
N LYS A 261 26.62 -16.33 -18.03
CA LYS A 261 26.26 -17.75 -17.89
C LYS A 261 26.91 -18.39 -16.65
N GLN A 262 28.08 -17.92 -16.23
CA GLN A 262 28.77 -18.43 -15.04
C GLN A 262 28.02 -18.08 -13.75
N ASP A 263 27.51 -16.85 -13.65
CA ASP A 263 26.77 -16.41 -12.46
C ASP A 263 25.46 -17.18 -12.29
N ILE A 264 24.75 -17.44 -13.40
CA ILE A 264 23.52 -18.24 -13.38
C ILE A 264 23.78 -19.70 -13.02
N ARG A 265 24.87 -20.31 -13.49
CA ARG A 265 25.23 -21.68 -13.05
C ARG A 265 25.51 -21.72 -11.55
N ARG A 266 26.30 -20.77 -11.04
CA ARG A 266 26.57 -20.67 -9.60
C ARG A 266 25.30 -20.47 -8.78
N LEU A 267 24.34 -19.71 -9.31
CA LEU A 267 23.03 -19.55 -8.69
C LEU A 267 22.30 -20.90 -8.57
N GLN A 268 22.22 -21.66 -9.67
CA GLN A 268 21.57 -22.98 -9.71
C GLN A 268 22.29 -24.06 -8.88
N GLU A 269 23.59 -23.91 -8.62
CA GLU A 269 24.35 -24.77 -7.71
C GLU A 269 24.06 -24.49 -6.23
N CYS A 270 23.61 -23.27 -5.90
CA CYS A 270 23.40 -22.84 -4.52
C CYS A 270 21.95 -22.91 -4.06
N VAL A 271 20.98 -22.76 -4.97
CA VAL A 271 19.55 -22.67 -4.67
C VAL A 271 18.70 -23.29 -5.77
N ASP A 272 17.44 -23.60 -5.44
CA ASP A 272 16.46 -24.05 -6.42
C ASP A 272 16.08 -22.87 -7.34
N CYS A 273 15.99 -23.13 -8.64
CA CYS A 273 15.65 -22.11 -9.65
C CYS A 273 14.59 -22.65 -10.61
N PHE A 274 13.56 -21.85 -10.90
CA PHE A 274 12.57 -22.14 -11.94
C PHE A 274 12.53 -20.99 -12.94
N PHE A 275 12.70 -21.28 -14.23
CA PHE A 275 12.77 -20.25 -15.28
C PHE A 275 11.53 -20.27 -16.17
N LEU A 276 10.69 -19.25 -16.01
CA LEU A 276 9.46 -19.02 -16.76
C LEU A 276 9.74 -18.48 -18.16
N ASP A 277 8.77 -18.62 -19.07
CA ASP A 277 8.75 -17.98 -20.36
C ASP A 277 8.76 -16.47 -20.22
N ASN A 278 9.33 -15.76 -21.21
CA ASN A 278 9.59 -14.32 -21.10
C ASN A 278 8.32 -13.44 -21.14
N ILE A 279 7.15 -14.03 -21.45
CA ILE A 279 5.87 -13.34 -21.59
C ILE A 279 4.92 -13.57 -20.41
N SER A 280 5.21 -14.57 -19.58
CA SER A 280 4.38 -14.98 -18.44
C SER A 280 4.26 -13.87 -17.39
N LEU A 281 3.21 -13.89 -16.57
CA LEU A 281 3.11 -12.99 -15.42
C LEU A 281 3.91 -13.59 -14.27
N ASP A 282 4.78 -12.83 -13.58
CA ASP A 282 5.61 -13.38 -12.49
C ASP A 282 4.82 -13.59 -11.19
N ASP A 283 3.91 -12.68 -10.87
CA ASP A 283 3.22 -12.65 -9.59
C ASP A 283 2.43 -13.93 -9.25
N PRO A 284 1.67 -14.56 -10.17
CA PRO A 284 0.92 -15.78 -9.82
C PRO A 284 1.83 -16.93 -9.36
N PHE A 285 3.01 -17.07 -9.98
CA PHE A 285 3.99 -18.09 -9.63
C PHE A 285 4.65 -17.80 -8.28
N LEU A 286 5.01 -16.53 -8.05
CA LEU A 286 5.56 -16.06 -6.77
C LEU A 286 4.58 -16.31 -5.62
N LEU A 287 3.34 -15.88 -5.79
CA LEU A 287 2.27 -16.04 -4.80
C LEU A 287 1.99 -17.52 -4.52
N TYR A 288 1.87 -18.34 -5.57
CA TYR A 288 1.62 -19.76 -5.42
C TYR A 288 2.75 -20.46 -4.64
N ALA A 289 4.01 -20.28 -5.05
CA ALA A 289 5.13 -20.94 -4.37
C ALA A 289 5.25 -20.53 -2.90
N CYS A 290 5.03 -19.25 -2.60
CA CYS A 290 5.11 -18.74 -1.23
C CYS A 290 3.97 -19.31 -0.37
N LEU A 291 2.72 -19.24 -0.87
CA LEU A 291 1.55 -19.71 -0.13
C LEU A 291 1.52 -21.25 0.04
N SER A 292 1.99 -21.97 -0.97
CA SER A 292 2.12 -23.43 -0.93
C SER A 292 3.16 -23.89 0.09
N SER A 293 4.27 -23.16 0.22
CA SER A 293 5.33 -23.43 1.21
C SER A 293 4.85 -23.23 2.67
N GLY A 294 3.96 -22.27 2.91
CA GLY A 294 3.29 -22.12 4.21
C GLY A 294 3.57 -20.78 4.91
N ASN A 295 2.93 -20.56 6.07
CA ASN A 295 2.90 -19.28 6.79
C ASN A 295 4.26 -18.82 7.36
N HIS A 296 5.33 -19.57 7.15
CA HIS A 296 6.70 -19.17 7.50
C HIS A 296 7.47 -18.65 6.28
N CYS A 297 7.00 -18.96 5.07
CA CYS A 297 7.69 -18.64 3.82
C CYS A 297 7.55 -17.15 3.53
N CYS A 298 8.68 -16.50 3.34
CA CYS A 298 8.74 -15.10 2.92
C CYS A 298 8.98 -15.01 1.41
N PHE A 299 8.82 -13.81 0.85
CA PHE A 299 9.14 -13.56 -0.54
C PHE A 299 9.83 -12.22 -0.76
N ILE A 300 10.58 -12.09 -1.86
CA ILE A 300 11.26 -10.85 -2.23
C ILE A 300 10.84 -10.43 -3.63
N THR A 301 10.17 -9.28 -3.73
CA THR A 301 9.80 -8.62 -4.99
C THR A 301 9.70 -7.12 -4.78
N ARG A 302 9.83 -6.34 -5.86
CA ARG A 302 9.56 -4.89 -5.86
C ARG A 302 8.13 -4.56 -6.27
N ASP A 303 7.34 -5.55 -6.68
CA ASP A 303 5.92 -5.33 -6.97
C ASP A 303 5.12 -5.04 -5.69
N LEU A 304 4.09 -4.23 -5.83
CA LEU A 304 3.13 -3.91 -4.77
C LEU A 304 1.92 -4.87 -4.81
N LEU A 305 1.78 -5.71 -5.84
CA LEU A 305 0.74 -6.74 -5.99
C LEU A 305 -0.70 -6.20 -5.87
N ARG A 306 -0.90 -4.91 -6.20
CA ARG A 306 -2.18 -4.21 -6.03
C ARG A 306 -3.28 -4.76 -6.94
N ASP A 307 -2.92 -5.17 -8.15
CA ASP A 307 -3.89 -5.69 -9.11
C ASP A 307 -4.45 -7.04 -8.65
N HIS A 308 -3.62 -7.88 -8.00
CA HIS A 308 -4.08 -9.14 -7.41
C HIS A 308 -5.11 -8.91 -6.30
N LYS A 309 -4.92 -7.88 -5.47
CA LYS A 309 -5.88 -7.50 -4.43
C LYS A 309 -7.27 -7.24 -5.02
N ALA A 310 -7.34 -6.51 -6.13
CA ALA A 310 -8.61 -6.17 -6.78
C ALA A 310 -9.35 -7.41 -7.32
N CYS A 311 -8.61 -8.48 -7.64
CA CYS A 311 -9.16 -9.75 -8.11
C CYS A 311 -9.59 -10.71 -6.97
N LEU A 312 -9.38 -10.36 -5.70
CA LEU A 312 -9.77 -11.22 -4.58
C LEU A 312 -11.28 -11.12 -4.27
N PRO A 313 -11.91 -12.24 -3.88
CA PRO A 313 -13.37 -12.40 -3.95
C PRO A 313 -14.16 -11.53 -2.96
N ASN A 314 -13.55 -11.15 -1.83
CA ASN A 314 -14.23 -10.40 -0.79
C ASN A 314 -13.25 -9.51 0.02
N ALA A 315 -13.79 -8.56 0.77
CA ALA A 315 -13.01 -7.59 1.55
C ALA A 315 -12.18 -8.24 2.68
N GLU A 316 -12.64 -9.37 3.25
CA GLU A 316 -11.87 -10.09 4.27
C GLU A 316 -10.59 -10.68 3.68
N THR A 317 -10.68 -11.38 2.54
CA THR A 317 -9.51 -11.94 1.84
C THR A 317 -8.56 -10.83 1.41
N GLN A 318 -9.06 -9.69 0.94
CA GLN A 318 -8.24 -8.53 0.59
C GLN A 318 -7.45 -7.99 1.80
N ARG A 319 -8.10 -7.88 2.96
CA ARG A 319 -7.45 -7.45 4.21
C ARG A 319 -6.39 -8.45 4.65
N LEU A 320 -6.70 -9.74 4.61
CA LEU A 320 -5.75 -10.81 4.94
C LEU A 320 -4.56 -10.84 3.99
N PHE A 321 -4.78 -10.63 2.69
CA PHE A 321 -3.72 -10.59 1.69
C PHE A 321 -2.72 -9.47 1.98
N PHE A 322 -3.20 -8.27 2.30
CA PHE A 322 -2.31 -7.16 2.64
C PHE A 322 -1.58 -7.36 3.97
N LYS A 323 -2.25 -7.92 4.98
CA LYS A 323 -1.60 -8.32 6.24
C LYS A 323 -0.49 -9.35 5.97
N TRP A 324 -0.78 -10.36 5.16
CA TRP A 324 0.19 -11.37 4.74
C TRP A 324 1.35 -10.75 3.97
N GLN A 325 1.08 -9.91 2.97
CA GLN A 325 2.11 -9.22 2.20
C GLN A 325 3.06 -8.43 3.11
N ARG A 326 2.54 -7.61 4.03
CA ARG A 326 3.37 -6.87 5.00
C ARG A 326 4.20 -7.78 5.91
N GLY A 327 3.65 -8.93 6.28
CA GLY A 327 4.30 -9.90 7.17
C GLY A 327 5.26 -10.87 6.49
N HIS A 328 5.30 -10.94 5.15
CA HIS A 328 6.06 -11.94 4.41
C HIS A 328 6.89 -11.35 3.26
N GLN A 329 6.60 -10.12 2.81
CA GLN A 329 7.41 -9.42 1.80
C GLN A 329 8.66 -8.84 2.46
N LEU A 330 9.81 -9.43 2.13
CA LEU A 330 11.11 -8.94 2.55
C LEU A 330 11.53 -7.74 1.71
N VAL A 331 11.98 -6.69 2.37
CA VAL A 331 12.36 -5.41 1.74
C VAL A 331 13.86 -5.24 1.76
N LEU A 332 14.42 -4.89 0.59
CA LEU A 332 15.82 -4.50 0.38
C LEU A 332 15.88 -3.00 0.09
N PRO A 333 15.96 -2.13 1.12
CA PRO A 333 15.92 -0.67 0.93
C PRO A 333 17.16 -0.15 0.20
N PHE A 334 18.31 -0.80 0.41
CA PHE A 334 19.57 -0.47 -0.24
C PHE A 334 20.31 -1.74 -0.66
N TYR A 335 20.93 -1.69 -1.84
CA TYR A 335 21.79 -2.75 -2.33
C TYR A 335 23.19 -2.21 -2.63
N SER A 336 24.19 -2.86 -2.04
CA SER A 336 25.58 -2.82 -2.47
C SER A 336 26.13 -4.25 -2.48
N PRO A 337 27.03 -4.62 -3.41
CA PRO A 337 27.58 -5.98 -3.47
C PRO A 337 28.23 -6.45 -2.17
N ARG A 338 28.72 -5.53 -1.34
CA ARG A 338 29.31 -5.82 -0.02
C ARG A 338 28.34 -5.63 1.14
N ASN A 339 27.19 -5.03 0.88
CA ASN A 339 26.23 -4.69 1.92
C ASN A 339 24.80 -4.96 1.47
N VAL A 340 24.35 -6.20 1.70
CA VAL A 340 22.95 -6.62 1.53
C VAL A 340 22.30 -6.59 2.90
N HIS A 341 21.30 -5.75 3.09
CA HIS A 341 20.55 -5.66 4.34
C HIS A 341 19.06 -5.77 4.06
N LEU A 342 18.43 -6.74 4.72
CA LEU A 342 16.99 -6.89 4.74
C LEU A 342 16.42 -6.07 5.89
N GLN A 343 15.30 -5.39 5.62
CA GLN A 343 14.51 -4.81 6.70
C GLN A 343 13.92 -5.95 7.55
N PRO A 344 13.99 -5.87 8.89
CA PRO A 344 13.36 -6.87 9.74
C PRO A 344 11.84 -6.81 9.61
N ILE A 345 11.21 -7.98 9.61
CA ILE A 345 9.75 -8.09 9.73
C ILE A 345 9.42 -7.85 11.21
N LEU A 346 8.61 -6.83 11.47
CA LEU A 346 8.16 -6.49 12.83
C LEU A 346 7.17 -7.55 13.33
N SER A 347 7.10 -7.77 14.63
CA SER A 347 6.14 -8.72 15.24
C SER A 347 4.69 -8.21 15.24
N TYR A 348 4.50 -6.93 14.89
CA TYR A 348 3.23 -6.22 14.95
C TYR A 348 2.92 -5.55 13.60
N ASP A 349 1.63 -5.37 13.33
CA ASP A 349 1.15 -4.79 12.10
C ASP A 349 1.21 -3.25 12.15
N THR A 350 1.93 -2.66 11.21
CA THR A 350 2.08 -1.20 11.10
C THR A 350 0.97 -0.62 10.24
N ILE A 351 -0.21 -0.54 10.82
CA ILE A 351 -1.42 0.07 10.24
C ILE A 351 -2.15 0.91 11.29
N VAL A 352 -3.02 1.81 10.83
CA VAL A 352 -4.00 2.46 11.71
C VAL A 352 -4.83 1.37 12.38
N GLN A 353 -4.86 1.35 13.70
CA GLN A 353 -5.52 0.30 14.48
C GLN A 353 -6.18 0.86 15.72
N ASN A 354 -7.21 0.17 16.19
CA ASN A 354 -7.98 0.61 17.35
C ASN A 354 -8.46 -0.57 18.19
N THR A 355 -8.64 -0.30 19.48
CA THR A 355 -9.43 -1.12 20.39
C THR A 355 -10.71 -0.36 20.73
N GLU A 356 -11.49 -0.87 21.68
CA GLU A 356 -12.63 -0.12 22.24
C GLU A 356 -12.20 1.18 22.94
N ALA A 357 -10.98 1.23 23.47
CA ALA A 357 -10.51 2.31 24.34
C ALA A 357 -9.26 3.05 23.83
N SER A 358 -8.70 2.66 22.68
CA SER A 358 -7.47 3.24 22.15
C SER A 358 -7.43 3.28 20.63
N TRP A 359 -6.66 4.21 20.08
CA TRP A 359 -6.22 4.24 18.69
C TRP A 359 -4.69 4.34 18.62
N HIS A 360 -4.10 3.60 17.70
CA HIS A 360 -2.69 3.68 17.36
C HIS A 360 -2.57 4.00 15.86
N ILE A 361 -1.99 5.16 15.56
CA ILE A 361 -1.91 5.70 14.20
C ILE A 361 -0.43 5.88 13.85
N PRO A 362 0.15 5.01 13.01
CA PRO A 362 1.51 5.21 12.51
C PRO A 362 1.55 6.42 11.59
N TYR A 363 2.58 7.26 11.70
CA TYR A 363 2.67 8.50 10.94
C TYR A 363 4.10 8.78 10.47
N ASP A 364 4.24 9.46 9.33
CA ASP A 364 5.53 9.88 8.78
C ASP A 364 5.97 11.23 9.38
N GLU A 365 7.17 11.27 9.99
CA GLU A 365 7.76 12.50 10.56
C GLU A 365 8.17 13.51 9.48
N MET A 366 8.07 14.81 9.81
CA MET A 366 8.50 15.86 8.89
C MET A 366 9.99 15.79 8.61
N GLY A 367 10.35 15.87 7.31
CA GLY A 367 11.74 15.82 6.85
C GLY A 367 12.32 14.42 6.69
N VAL A 368 11.62 13.38 7.16
CA VAL A 368 12.00 11.98 6.92
C VAL A 368 11.33 11.50 5.63
N LYS A 369 12.13 11.12 4.64
CA LYS A 369 11.63 10.50 3.40
C LYS A 369 11.71 8.99 3.54
N ARG A 370 10.55 8.36 3.76
CA ARG A 370 10.38 6.92 3.73
C ARG A 370 10.22 6.43 2.28
N THR A 371 10.85 5.32 1.94
CA THR A 371 10.60 4.65 0.66
C THR A 371 9.23 3.95 0.68
N THR A 372 8.69 3.60 -0.50
CA THR A 372 7.35 3.01 -0.60
C THR A 372 7.17 1.68 0.14
N TYR A 373 8.28 0.99 0.46
CA TYR A 373 8.28 -0.36 1.04
C TYR A 373 8.63 -0.38 2.54
N GLU A 374 9.15 0.73 3.07
CA GLU A 374 9.40 0.87 4.51
C GLU A 374 8.09 1.19 5.23
N VAL A 375 8.03 0.99 6.55
CA VAL A 375 6.88 1.39 7.38
C VAL A 375 7.29 2.45 8.42
N PRO A 376 6.39 3.33 8.88
CA PRO A 376 6.73 4.31 9.90
C PRO A 376 7.16 3.65 11.22
N ASN A 377 8.15 4.23 11.91
CA ASN A 377 8.58 3.80 13.25
C ASN A 377 7.99 4.66 14.38
N THR A 378 7.19 5.66 14.02
CA THR A 378 6.59 6.67 14.90
C THR A 378 5.08 6.54 14.89
N TRP A 379 4.49 6.70 16.07
CA TRP A 379 3.10 6.40 16.33
C TRP A 379 2.43 7.49 17.14
N LEU A 380 1.18 7.81 16.83
CA LEU A 380 0.27 8.51 17.71
C LEU A 380 -0.54 7.48 18.49
N CYS A 381 -0.42 7.49 19.81
CA CYS A 381 -1.29 6.75 20.73
C CYS A 381 -2.37 7.69 21.24
N LEU A 382 -3.62 7.34 21.04
CA LEU A 382 -4.79 8.00 21.60
C LEU A 382 -5.44 7.03 22.56
N LYS A 383 -5.57 7.40 23.83
CA LYS A 383 -6.17 6.56 24.86
C LYS A 383 -7.32 7.31 25.52
N LYS A 384 -8.47 6.66 25.66
CA LYS A 384 -9.58 7.17 26.47
C LYS A 384 -9.22 6.99 27.93
N MET A 385 -9.17 8.09 28.67
CA MET A 385 -8.92 8.11 30.11
C MET A 385 -10.22 7.73 30.81
N SER A 386 -10.14 6.76 31.72
CA SER A 386 -11.25 6.38 32.62
C SER A 386 -11.60 7.48 33.59
#